data_AF-A0A432QHG5-F1
#
_entry.id   AF-A0A432QHG5-F1
#
_cell.length_a   1.000
_cell.length_b   1.000
_cell.length_c   1.000
_cell.angle_alpha   90.00
_cell.angle_beta   90.00
_cell.angle_gamma   90.00
#
_symmetry.space_group_name_H-M   'P 1'
#
loop_
_entity.id
_entity.type
_entity.pdbx_description
1 polymer ?
#
loop_
_entity_poly.entity_id
_entity_poly.type
_entity_poly.pdbx_seq_one_letter_code
_entity_poly.pdbx_strand_id
1 'polypeptide(L)'
;STFHKSINEFINCVACRDLSCIRLCPTGAMHMHFLGVPVVDPDECLGCGYCVDACRNHVPQLIDGKAVKCDMCVDRQLQGKAPYCVTACRRGRLKLIDGVLG
;
A
#
# COMPACT_ATOMS: atom_id res chain seq x y z
N SER A 1 14.64 -10.75 19.32
CA SER A 1 15.59 -10.18 18.34
C SER A 1 15.04 -8.84 17.89
N THR A 2 15.72 -7.76 18.26
CA THR A 2 15.32 -6.39 17.95
C THR A 2 15.46 -6.15 16.45
N PHE A 3 14.35 -6.06 15.73
CA PHE A 3 14.30 -5.64 14.33
C PHE A 3 14.89 -4.23 14.23
N HIS A 4 16.16 -4.14 13.86
CA HIS A 4 16.77 -2.89 13.43
C HIS A 4 16.14 -2.52 12.10
N LYS A 5 15.14 -1.62 12.15
CA LYS A 5 14.54 -1.02 10.95
C LYS A 5 15.64 -0.19 10.29
N SER A 6 16.29 -0.75 9.27
CA SER A 6 17.26 0.01 8.49
C SER A 6 16.49 1.14 7.80
N ILE A 7 16.97 2.37 7.96
CA ILE A 7 16.32 3.62 7.56
C ILE A 7 16.24 3.80 6.03
N ASN A 8 16.51 2.74 5.26
CA ASN A 8 16.74 2.77 3.82
C ASN A 8 15.95 1.69 3.05
N GLU A 9 14.95 1.06 3.67
CA GLU A 9 14.00 0.17 2.99
C GLU A 9 12.77 0.95 2.52
N PHE A 10 12.50 0.95 1.22
CA PHE A 10 11.24 1.38 0.65
C PHE A 10 10.14 0.40 1.10
N ILE A 11 9.46 0.70 2.20
CA ILE A 11 8.38 -0.16 2.71
C ILE A 11 7.09 0.14 1.93
N ASN A 12 6.86 -0.64 0.86
CA ASN A 12 5.59 -0.64 0.13
C ASN A 12 4.64 -1.72 0.66
N CYS A 13 3.36 -1.60 0.34
CA CYS A 13 2.42 -2.68 0.58
C CYS A 13 2.83 -3.91 -0.25
N VAL A 14 2.90 -5.08 0.37
CA VAL A 14 3.28 -6.34 -0.30
C VAL A 14 2.09 -7.28 -0.53
N ALA A 15 0.86 -6.78 -0.40
CA ALA A 15 -0.37 -7.57 -0.52
C ALA A 15 -0.31 -8.92 0.23
N CYS A 16 -0.01 -8.86 1.53
CA CYS A 16 0.23 -10.05 2.37
C CYS A 16 -0.93 -11.05 2.31
N ARG A 17 -0.64 -12.35 2.31
CA ARG A 17 -1.65 -13.43 2.25
C ARG A 17 -2.72 -13.35 3.36
N ASP A 18 -2.36 -12.85 4.54
CA ASP A 18 -3.29 -12.75 5.67
C ASP A 18 -4.28 -11.58 5.56
N LEU A 19 -4.00 -10.59 4.69
CA LEU A 19 -4.84 -9.42 4.40
C LEU A 19 -5.47 -8.78 5.66
N SER A 20 -4.72 -8.74 6.77
CA SER A 20 -5.26 -8.36 8.08
C SER A 20 -5.78 -6.92 8.10
N CYS A 21 -5.17 -6.02 7.33
CA CYS A 21 -5.65 -4.65 7.15
C CYS A 21 -7.03 -4.55 6.48
N ILE A 22 -7.36 -5.47 5.57
CA ILE A 22 -8.68 -5.57 4.92
C ILE A 22 -9.67 -6.23 5.88
N ARG A 23 -9.32 -7.39 6.45
CA ARG A 23 -10.21 -8.17 7.33
C ARG A 23 -10.69 -7.41 8.57
N LEU A 24 -9.87 -6.50 9.09
CA LEU A 24 -10.19 -5.72 10.29
C LEU A 24 -10.80 -4.36 9.97
N CYS A 25 -10.95 -3.98 8.69
CA CYS A 25 -11.59 -2.72 8.33
C CYS A 25 -13.12 -2.85 8.51
N PRO A 26 -13.74 -2.11 9.44
CA PRO A 26 -15.14 -2.30 9.77
C PRO A 26 -16.10 -1.75 8.69
N THR A 27 -15.64 -0.82 7.86
CA THR A 27 -16.45 -0.20 6.80
C THR A 27 -16.21 -0.79 5.42
N GLY A 28 -15.20 -1.63 5.25
CA GLY A 28 -14.76 -2.08 3.93
C GLY A 28 -13.94 -1.04 3.13
N ALA A 29 -13.61 0.11 3.73
CA ALA A 29 -12.75 1.12 3.11
C ALA A 29 -11.42 0.52 2.61
N MET A 30 -10.81 -0.36 3.40
CA MET A 30 -9.64 -1.13 2.95
C MET A 30 -10.12 -2.37 2.21
N HIS A 31 -9.84 -2.47 0.91
CA HIS A 31 -10.28 -3.58 0.06
C HIS A 31 -9.23 -3.96 -1.00
N MET A 32 -9.41 -5.11 -1.64
CA MET A 32 -8.53 -5.55 -2.73
C MET A 32 -8.96 -4.91 -4.05
N HIS A 33 -8.08 -4.16 -4.68
CA HIS A 33 -8.29 -3.68 -6.05
C HIS A 33 -8.11 -4.83 -7.05
N PHE A 34 -8.75 -4.75 -8.22
CA PHE A 34 -8.67 -5.82 -9.24
C PHE A 34 -7.24 -6.05 -9.78
N LEU A 35 -6.35 -5.07 -9.63
CA LEU A 35 -4.92 -5.19 -9.94
C LEU A 35 -4.13 -5.97 -8.87
N GLY A 36 -4.80 -6.59 -7.89
CA GLY A 36 -4.18 -7.43 -6.87
C GLY A 36 -3.47 -6.66 -5.76
N VAL A 37 -3.81 -5.37 -5.59
CA VAL A 37 -3.21 -4.50 -4.57
C VAL A 37 -4.29 -4.05 -3.58
N PRO A 38 -4.08 -4.17 -2.26
CA PRO A 38 -4.97 -3.53 -1.29
C PRO A 38 -4.99 -2.03 -1.52
N VAL A 39 -6.13 -1.37 -1.39
CA VAL A 39 -6.31 0.09 -1.51
C VAL A 39 -7.23 0.60 -0.40
N VAL A 40 -7.26 1.91 -0.19
CA VAL A 40 -8.19 2.56 0.75
C VAL A 40 -9.14 3.43 -0.05
N ASP A 41 -10.44 3.23 0.16
CA ASP A 41 -11.47 4.19 -0.21
C ASP A 41 -11.54 5.29 0.87
N PRO A 42 -11.20 6.55 0.54
CA PRO A 42 -11.23 7.63 1.51
C PRO A 42 -12.65 8.02 1.95
N ASP A 43 -13.68 7.80 1.13
CA ASP A 43 -15.05 8.20 1.43
C ASP A 43 -15.64 7.28 2.52
N GLU A 44 -15.33 5.99 2.45
CA GLU A 44 -15.75 4.98 3.42
C GLU A 44 -14.84 4.90 4.67
N CYS A 45 -13.69 5.58 4.66
CA CYS A 45 -12.71 5.47 5.75
C CYS A 45 -13.10 6.34 6.96
N LEU A 46 -13.36 5.71 8.11
CA LEU A 46 -13.68 6.43 9.36
C LEU A 46 -12.44 6.83 10.19
N GLY A 47 -11.23 6.55 9.72
CA GLY A 47 -10.01 6.90 10.46
C GLY A 47 -9.74 6.09 11.72
N CYS A 48 -10.38 4.93 11.90
CA CYS A 48 -10.30 4.13 13.14
C CYS A 48 -8.90 3.56 13.45
N GLY A 49 -7.97 3.52 12.50
CA GLY A 49 -6.60 3.06 12.72
C GLY A 49 -6.38 1.54 12.77
N TYR A 50 -7.42 0.70 12.76
CA TYR A 50 -7.24 -0.77 12.84
C TYR A 50 -6.33 -1.34 11.75
N CYS A 51 -6.36 -0.78 10.55
CA CYS A 51 -5.46 -1.20 9.48
C CYS A 51 -3.99 -0.84 9.73
N VAL A 52 -3.72 0.24 10.47
CA VAL A 52 -2.37 0.65 10.90
C VAL A 52 -1.85 -0.35 11.93
N ASP A 53 -2.64 -0.65 12.96
CA ASP A 53 -2.26 -1.58 14.03
C ASP A 53 -2.07 -3.01 13.52
N ALA A 54 -2.92 -3.44 12.58
CA ALA A 54 -2.87 -4.77 12.00
C ALA A 54 -1.68 -5.00 11.05
N CYS A 55 -1.08 -3.94 10.52
CA CYS A 55 -0.05 -4.08 9.49
C CYS A 55 1.31 -4.37 10.12
N ARG A 56 1.78 -5.62 10.01
CA ARG A 56 3.13 -6.04 10.44
C ARG A 56 4.27 -5.26 9.81
N ASN A 57 4.05 -4.74 8.60
CA ASN A 57 5.04 -3.93 7.88
C ASN A 57 4.91 -2.44 8.18
N HIS A 58 3.91 -2.02 8.96
CA HIS A 58 3.65 -0.62 9.32
C HIS A 58 3.54 0.30 8.09
N VAL A 59 2.81 -0.15 7.07
CA VAL A 59 2.66 0.59 5.79
C VAL A 59 1.54 1.64 5.86
N PRO A 60 0.31 1.33 6.32
CA PRO A 60 -0.73 2.33 6.47
C PRO A 60 -0.36 3.35 7.55
N GLN A 61 -0.69 4.60 7.30
CA GLN A 61 -0.59 5.70 8.25
C GLN A 61 -1.94 6.41 8.31
N LEU A 62 -2.24 7.06 9.43
CA LEU A 62 -3.36 7.99 9.52
C LEU A 62 -2.86 9.40 9.22
N ILE A 63 -3.41 10.01 8.17
CA ILE A 63 -3.18 11.41 7.81
C ILE A 63 -4.55 12.06 7.67
N ASP A 64 -4.76 13.19 8.34
CA ASP A 64 -6.01 13.96 8.33
C ASP A 64 -7.27 13.10 8.60
N GLY A 65 -7.16 12.17 9.56
CA GLY A 65 -8.27 11.29 9.94
C GLY A 65 -8.60 10.20 8.92
N LYS A 66 -7.75 9.97 7.91
CA LYS A 66 -7.94 8.93 6.89
C LYS A 66 -6.72 8.03 6.82
N ALA A 67 -6.95 6.75 6.55
CA ALA A 67 -5.86 5.82 6.30
C ALA A 67 -5.28 6.09 4.90
N VAL A 68 -3.97 6.26 4.83
CA VAL A 68 -3.22 6.43 3.59
C VAL A 68 -2.10 5.41 3.53
N LYS A 69 -1.79 4.93 2.33
CA LYS A 69 -0.69 4.01 2.05
C LYS A 69 -0.40 4.01 0.57
N CYS A 70 0.76 3.49 0.19
CA CYS A 70 1.05 3.10 -1.19
C CYS A 70 -0.08 2.22 -1.73
N ASP A 71 -0.71 2.69 -2.80
CA ASP A 71 -1.76 2.04 -3.58
C ASP A 71 -1.20 1.41 -4.86
N MET A 72 0.11 1.49 -5.07
CA MET A 72 0.79 1.08 -6.30
C MET A 72 0.44 1.95 -7.52
N CYS A 73 0.08 3.21 -7.30
CA CYS A 73 -0.34 4.15 -8.35
C CYS A 73 -1.40 3.52 -9.27
N VAL A 74 -2.48 3.00 -8.68
CA VAL A 74 -3.54 2.31 -9.43
C VAL A 74 -4.07 3.20 -10.55
N ASP A 75 -4.30 4.48 -10.25
CA ASP A 75 -4.73 5.51 -11.19
C ASP A 75 -3.86 5.60 -12.46
N ARG A 76 -2.54 5.45 -12.31
CA ARG A 76 -1.57 5.47 -13.42
C ARG A 76 -1.57 4.16 -14.18
N GLN A 77 -1.61 3.04 -13.47
CA GLN A 77 -1.62 1.73 -14.11
C GLN A 77 -2.85 1.53 -14.99
N LEU A 78 -4.02 2.05 -14.57
CA LEU A 78 -5.24 2.08 -15.38
C LEU A 78 -5.08 2.85 -16.70
N GLN A 79 -4.13 3.79 -16.76
CA GLN A 79 -3.80 4.56 -17.97
C GLN A 79 -2.63 3.95 -18.76
N GLY A 80 -2.19 2.73 -18.43
CA GLY A 80 -1.02 2.09 -19.04
C GLY A 80 0.31 2.75 -18.65
N LYS A 81 0.35 3.55 -17.58
CA LYS A 81 1.54 4.25 -17.11
C LYS A 81 2.15 3.54 -15.91
N ALA A 82 3.48 3.47 -15.85
CA ALA A 82 4.19 2.94 -14.70
C ALA A 82 4.01 3.83 -13.45
N PRO A 83 4.09 3.26 -12.22
CA PRO A 83 4.08 4.02 -10.97
C PRO A 83 5.16 5.10 -10.91
N TYR A 84 4.90 6.19 -10.18
CA TYR A 84 5.84 7.32 -10.09
C TYR A 84 7.21 6.91 -9.57
N CYS A 85 7.27 6.05 -8.56
CA CYS A 85 8.55 5.58 -7.98
C CYS A 85 9.39 4.77 -9.00
N VAL A 86 8.73 4.01 -9.90
CA VAL A 86 9.39 3.29 -10.99
C VAL A 86 9.91 4.28 -12.03
N THR A 87 9.07 5.21 -12.50
CA THR A 87 9.48 6.21 -13.49
C THR A 87 10.60 7.13 -12.98
N ALA A 88 10.60 7.46 -11.69
CA ALA A 88 11.63 8.30 -11.07
C ALA A 88 12.98 7.58 -10.88
N CYS A 89 13.00 6.24 -10.91
CA CYS A 89 14.20 5.45 -10.64
C CYS A 89 15.21 5.50 -11.81
N ARG A 90 16.02 6.56 -11.88
CA ARG A 90 17.01 6.77 -12.96
C ARG A 90 18.02 5.62 -13.15
N ARG A 91 18.31 4.88 -12.07
CA ARG A 91 19.24 3.74 -12.10
C ARG A 91 18.56 2.41 -12.46
N GLY A 92 17.25 2.39 -12.71
CA GLY A 92 16.51 1.20 -13.12
C GLY A 92 16.46 0.07 -12.08
N ARG A 93 16.59 0.42 -10.78
CA ARG A 93 16.55 -0.54 -9.68
C ARG A 93 15.12 -1.00 -9.33
N LEU A 94 14.14 -0.11 -9.49
CA LEU A 94 12.73 -0.42 -9.32
C LEU A 94 12.12 -0.72 -10.69
N LYS A 95 11.39 -1.82 -10.81
CA LYS A 95 10.70 -2.21 -12.04
C LYS A 95 9.27 -2.62 -11.74
N LEU A 96 8.44 -2.58 -12.77
CA LEU A 96 7.12 -3.21 -12.74
C LEU A 96 7.27 -4.55 -13.45
N ILE A 97 6.95 -5.65 -12.76
CA ILE A 97 6.95 -7.01 -13.28
C ILE A 97 5.51 -7.50 -13.19
N ASP A 98 4.90 -7.86 -14.32
CA ASP A 98 3.52 -8.39 -14.38
C ASP A 98 2.45 -7.53 -13.67
N GLY A 99 2.63 -6.21 -13.65
CA GLY A 99 1.68 -5.28 -13.00
C GLY A 99 1.88 -5.09 -11.49
N VAL A 100 2.90 -5.73 -10.91
CA VAL A 100 3.33 -5.53 -9.51
C VAL A 100 4.77 -5.01 -9.43
N LEU A 101 5.15 -4.37 -8.32
CA LEU A 101 6.52 -3.90 -8.11
C LEU A 101 7.42 -5.13 -7.95
N GLY A 102 8.47 -5.19 -8.76
CA GLY A 102 9.51 -6.20 -8.73
C GLY A 102 10.91 -5.60 -8.65
#